data_AF-T1AIK1-F1
#
_entry.id   AF-T1AIK1-F1
#
_cell.length_a   1.000
_cell.length_b   1.000
_cell.length_c   1.000
_cell.angle_alpha   90.00
_cell.angle_beta   90.00
_cell.angle_gamma   90.00
#
_symmetry.space_group_name_H-M   'P 1'
#
loop_
_entity.id
_entity.type
_entity.pdbx_description
1 polymer ?
#
loop_
_entity_poly.entity_id
_entity_poly.type
_entity_poly.pdbx_seq_one_letter_code
_entity_poly.pdbx_strand_id
1 'polypeptide(L)'
;TDQCDRDPDSDFEVSVANVVTSLGYAVKPQLGVAGFFLDMAVRNPDRPGEYLAGIECDGATYHSGFSVRDRDRIRQEILESLGWKGRIYRIWSTDWFYNPRRETVRLSAFLAERRRLSLAEGPEEEDVQDQDNTADDPAGTIAAAVIEELAEAITASTAEEDLFVEVGDRVTYCFADAPDDRHSVLIVDSESNAKMGIINEQTPVAQVLLGSSPGDVGQLEVTGQRSRQLHVLKIQRRDDERSS
;
A
#
# COMPACT_ATOMS: atom_id res chain seq x y z
N THR A 1 -13.08 19.09 7.93
CA THR A 1 -12.00 19.96 7.42
C THR A 1 -10.73 19.18 7.51
N ASP A 2 -10.29 18.57 6.42
CA ASP A 2 -8.97 17.93 6.39
C ASP A 2 -8.34 18.13 5.01
N GLN A 3 -7.88 19.36 4.80
CA GLN A 3 -7.00 19.73 3.69
C GLN A 3 -5.57 19.39 4.12
N CYS A 4 -5.21 18.11 4.07
CA CYS A 4 -3.81 17.74 3.98
C CYS A 4 -3.46 17.71 2.48
N ASP A 5 -2.93 18.81 1.95
CA ASP A 5 -2.19 18.80 0.68
C ASP A 5 -0.88 18.04 0.94
N ARG A 6 -0.94 16.72 0.74
CA ARG A 6 0.25 15.86 0.77
C ARG A 6 0.90 15.90 -0.61
N ASP A 7 2.23 15.91 -0.61
CA ASP A 7 3.03 15.83 -1.82
C ASP A 7 3.16 14.36 -2.30
N PRO A 8 3.55 14.13 -3.56
CA PRO A 8 3.90 12.79 -4.03
C PRO A 8 5.05 12.18 -3.21
N ASP A 9 4.99 10.87 -2.95
CA ASP A 9 5.94 10.17 -2.08
C ASP A 9 7.20 9.69 -2.82
N SER A 10 7.22 9.77 -4.16
CA SER A 10 8.34 9.30 -4.98
C SER A 10 8.55 10.08 -6.29
N ASP A 11 9.79 10.08 -6.80
CA ASP A 11 10.13 10.63 -8.13
C ASP A 11 9.31 9.97 -9.26
N PHE A 12 8.93 8.70 -9.07
CA PHE A 12 8.05 7.98 -9.98
C PHE A 12 6.65 8.60 -10.02
N GLU A 13 6.02 8.82 -8.86
CA GLU A 13 4.72 9.50 -8.79
C GLU A 13 4.78 10.92 -9.34
N VAL A 14 5.84 11.67 -9.03
CA VAL A 14 6.07 13.01 -9.61
C VAL A 14 6.12 12.93 -11.15
N SER A 15 6.83 11.95 -11.70
CA SER A 15 6.91 11.73 -13.15
C SER A 15 5.54 11.43 -13.76
N VAL A 16 4.73 10.59 -13.11
CA VAL A 16 3.38 10.24 -13.58
C VAL A 16 2.46 11.46 -13.52
N ALA A 17 2.46 12.18 -12.39
CA ALA A 17 1.66 13.38 -12.19
C ALA A 17 1.98 14.47 -13.24
N ASN A 18 3.26 14.65 -13.57
CA ASN A 18 3.70 15.57 -14.63
C ASN A 18 3.16 15.16 -16.00
N VAL A 19 3.15 13.86 -16.33
CA VAL A 19 2.57 13.38 -17.59
C VAL A 19 1.07 13.63 -17.61
N VAL A 20 0.33 13.30 -16.54
CA VAL A 20 -1.10 13.57 -16.44
C VAL A 20 -1.42 15.05 -16.61
N THR A 21 -0.60 15.91 -15.99
CA THR A 21 -0.68 17.37 -16.13
C THR A 21 -0.44 17.83 -17.56
N SER A 22 0.57 17.25 -18.24
CA SER A 22 0.85 17.54 -19.65
C SER A 22 -0.26 17.10 -20.62
N LEU A 23 -1.08 16.12 -20.21
CA LEU A 23 -2.29 15.69 -20.93
C LEU A 23 -3.49 16.62 -20.70
N GLY A 24 -3.34 17.65 -19.86
CA GLY A 24 -4.36 18.67 -19.59
C GLY A 24 -5.28 18.37 -18.41
N TYR A 25 -4.92 17.43 -17.55
CA TYR A 25 -5.69 17.10 -16.35
C TYR A 25 -4.99 17.61 -15.08
N ALA A 26 -5.76 18.10 -14.11
CA ALA A 26 -5.22 18.41 -12.78
C ALA A 26 -5.20 17.15 -11.91
N VAL A 27 -4.18 17.00 -11.09
CA VAL A 27 -4.00 15.86 -10.19
C VAL A 27 -3.96 16.34 -8.74
N LYS A 28 -4.53 15.54 -7.83
CA LYS A 28 -4.39 15.69 -6.39
C LYS A 28 -3.64 14.45 -5.85
N PRO A 29 -2.41 14.60 -5.33
CA PRO A 29 -1.70 13.48 -4.72
C PRO A 29 -2.41 12.99 -3.45
N GLN A 30 -2.16 11.72 -3.09
CA GLN A 30 -2.45 11.13 -1.78
C GLN A 30 -3.90 11.36 -1.31
N LEU A 31 -4.87 11.08 -2.20
CA LEU A 31 -6.29 11.28 -1.91
C LEU A 31 -6.88 10.05 -1.22
N GLY A 32 -7.42 10.23 -0.01
CA GLY A 32 -7.98 9.14 0.76
C GLY A 32 -8.62 9.58 2.08
N VAL A 33 -9.20 8.60 2.78
CA VAL A 33 -9.78 8.75 4.13
C VAL A 33 -9.31 7.61 5.02
N ALA A 34 -9.09 7.89 6.31
CA ALA A 34 -8.81 6.90 7.35
C ALA A 34 -7.72 5.84 6.99
N GLY A 35 -6.58 6.28 6.46
CA GLY A 35 -5.45 5.38 6.16
C GLY A 35 -5.45 4.78 4.76
N PHE A 36 -6.55 4.87 4.01
CA PHE A 36 -6.66 4.34 2.64
C PHE A 36 -6.52 5.46 1.62
N PHE A 37 -5.33 5.57 1.02
CA PHE A 37 -4.99 6.61 0.06
C PHE A 37 -4.77 6.04 -1.35
N LEU A 38 -5.19 6.80 -2.35
CA LEU A 38 -4.71 6.69 -3.72
C LEU A 38 -3.46 7.56 -3.87
N ASP A 39 -2.45 7.08 -4.58
CA ASP A 39 -1.21 7.84 -4.80
C ASP A 39 -1.51 9.17 -5.50
N MET A 40 -2.45 9.16 -6.46
CA MET A 40 -3.02 10.40 -6.98
C MET A 40 -4.42 10.23 -7.58
N ALA A 41 -5.21 11.29 -7.53
CA ALA A 41 -6.53 11.37 -8.13
C ALA A 41 -6.57 12.45 -9.21
N VAL A 42 -7.08 12.08 -10.38
CA VAL A 42 -7.23 12.95 -11.54
C VAL A 42 -8.57 13.68 -11.44
N ARG A 43 -8.55 15.02 -11.42
CA ARG A 43 -9.75 15.85 -11.38
C ARG A 43 -10.52 15.79 -12.69
N ASN A 44 -11.85 15.83 -12.60
CA ASN A 44 -12.70 15.88 -13.78
C ASN A 44 -12.74 17.32 -14.36
N PRO A 45 -12.25 17.54 -15.60
CA PRO A 45 -12.27 18.88 -16.19
C PRO A 45 -13.68 19.34 -16.59
N ASP A 46 -14.61 18.41 -16.81
CA ASP A 46 -15.98 18.71 -17.24
C ASP A 46 -16.94 18.85 -16.05
N ARG A 47 -16.53 18.38 -14.86
CA ARG A 47 -17.33 18.40 -13.62
C ARG A 47 -16.49 18.85 -12.43
N PRO A 48 -16.42 20.16 -12.17
CA PRO A 48 -15.68 20.71 -11.03
C PRO A 48 -16.19 20.13 -9.71
N GLY A 49 -15.28 19.68 -8.84
CA GLY A 49 -15.61 19.02 -7.58
C GLY A 49 -15.45 17.49 -7.62
N GLU A 50 -15.63 16.89 -8.80
CA GLU A 50 -15.50 15.45 -8.99
C GLU A 50 -14.09 15.01 -9.40
N TYR A 51 -13.78 13.74 -9.12
CA TYR A 51 -12.60 13.06 -9.64
C TYR A 51 -12.99 12.11 -10.78
N LEU A 52 -12.17 12.15 -11.83
CA LEU A 52 -12.35 11.35 -13.04
C LEU A 52 -11.84 9.92 -12.86
N ALA A 53 -10.68 9.79 -12.23
CA ALA A 53 -9.96 8.54 -12.05
C ALA A 53 -8.97 8.61 -10.89
N GLY A 54 -8.68 7.46 -10.29
CA GLY A 54 -7.56 7.27 -9.36
C GLY A 54 -6.40 6.60 -10.10
N ILE A 55 -5.17 6.94 -9.73
CA ILE A 55 -3.96 6.29 -10.23
C ILE A 55 -3.23 5.69 -9.03
N GLU A 56 -2.85 4.42 -9.18
CA GLU A 56 -1.98 3.71 -8.26
C GLU A 56 -0.61 3.48 -8.91
N CYS A 57 0.43 3.96 -8.26
CA CYS A 57 1.83 3.72 -8.53
C CYS A 57 2.28 2.59 -7.60
N ASP A 58 2.94 1.56 -8.12
CA ASP A 58 3.67 0.64 -7.23
C ASP A 58 4.80 1.39 -6.50
N GLY A 59 4.73 1.41 -5.17
CA GLY A 59 5.88 1.70 -4.32
C GLY A 59 6.90 0.56 -4.41
N ALA A 60 8.19 0.88 -4.34
CA ALA A 60 9.32 -0.02 -4.62
C ALA A 60 9.49 -1.24 -3.68
N THR A 61 8.50 -1.60 -2.86
CA THR A 61 8.58 -2.72 -1.93
C THR A 61 7.55 -3.78 -2.29
N TYR A 62 7.96 -4.63 -3.22
CA TYR A 62 7.28 -5.85 -3.63
C TYR A 62 7.33 -6.87 -2.49
N HIS A 63 6.24 -7.13 -1.75
CA HIS A 63 6.19 -8.36 -0.94
C HIS A 63 4.83 -9.05 -1.00
N SER A 64 4.88 -10.24 -1.59
CA SER A 64 3.83 -11.26 -1.56
C SER A 64 3.81 -11.94 -0.19
N GLY A 65 2.94 -11.48 0.70
CA GLY A 65 2.50 -12.19 1.91
C GLY A 65 1.01 -12.57 1.81
N PHE A 66 0.57 -13.57 2.57
CA PHE A 66 -0.86 -13.90 2.67
C PHE A 66 -1.64 -12.69 3.24
N SER A 67 -1.03 -11.98 4.21
CA SER A 67 -1.54 -10.72 4.79
C SER A 67 -1.66 -9.58 3.75
N VAL A 68 -0.69 -9.45 2.84
CA VAL A 68 -0.70 -8.39 1.81
C VAL A 68 -1.86 -8.56 0.82
N ARG A 69 -2.21 -9.81 0.47
CA ARG A 69 -3.32 -10.09 -0.46
C ARG A 69 -4.68 -9.78 0.16
N ASP A 70 -4.89 -10.17 1.42
CA ASP A 70 -6.13 -9.88 2.13
C ASP A 70 -6.29 -8.37 2.37
N ARG A 71 -5.20 -7.67 2.70
CA ARG A 71 -5.18 -6.21 2.82
C ARG A 71 -5.46 -5.51 1.49
N ASP A 72 -4.82 -5.92 0.40
CA ASP A 72 -5.07 -5.35 -0.92
C ASP A 72 -6.52 -5.58 -1.36
N ARG A 73 -7.10 -6.74 -1.03
CA ARG A 73 -8.53 -7.02 -1.27
C ARG A 73 -9.42 -6.06 -0.48
N ILE A 74 -9.17 -5.89 0.83
CA ILE A 74 -9.96 -5.00 1.69
C ILE A 74 -9.82 -3.54 1.24
N ARG A 75 -8.59 -3.11 0.93
CA ARG A 75 -8.29 -1.78 0.38
C ARG A 75 -9.05 -1.54 -0.92
N GLN A 76 -9.03 -2.51 -1.83
CA GLN A 76 -9.79 -2.43 -3.07
C GLN A 76 -11.30 -2.35 -2.78
N GLU A 77 -11.84 -3.17 -1.87
CA GLU A 77 -13.26 -3.14 -1.50
C GLU A 77 -13.68 -1.79 -0.91
N ILE A 78 -12.86 -1.20 -0.05
CA ILE A 78 -13.10 0.12 0.53
C ILE A 78 -13.07 1.19 -0.56
N LEU A 79 -12.03 1.24 -1.41
CA LEU A 79 -11.95 2.22 -2.49
C LEU A 79 -13.12 2.07 -3.48
N GLU A 80 -13.51 0.84 -3.81
CA GLU A 80 -14.69 0.59 -4.65
C GLU A 80 -15.98 1.09 -3.98
N SER A 81 -16.14 0.90 -2.66
CA SER A 81 -17.29 1.42 -1.90
C SER A 81 -17.35 2.96 -1.88
N LEU A 82 -16.19 3.63 -1.96
CA LEU A 82 -16.05 5.08 -2.05
C LEU A 82 -16.24 5.61 -3.49
N GLY A 83 -16.72 4.77 -4.41
CA GLY A 83 -17.04 5.17 -5.78
C GLY A 83 -15.86 5.05 -6.78
N TRP A 84 -14.72 4.47 -6.37
CA TRP A 84 -13.58 4.28 -7.27
C TRP A 84 -13.68 3.04 -8.16
N LYS A 85 -14.80 2.31 -8.11
CA LYS A 85 -15.00 1.08 -8.88
C LYS A 85 -14.87 1.31 -10.38
N GLY A 86 -13.90 0.62 -11.00
CA GLY A 86 -13.59 0.78 -12.43
C GLY A 86 -12.99 2.13 -12.80
N ARG A 87 -12.59 2.95 -11.81
CA ARG A 87 -11.97 4.27 -11.98
C ARG A 87 -10.50 4.29 -11.58
N ILE A 88 -9.94 3.18 -11.08
CA ILE A 88 -8.54 3.05 -10.65
C ILE A 88 -7.68 2.51 -11.81
N TYR A 89 -6.54 3.14 -12.06
CA TYR A 89 -5.54 2.71 -13.02
C TYR A 89 -4.19 2.48 -12.35
N ARG A 90 -3.66 1.26 -12.47
CA ARG A 90 -2.37 0.89 -11.86
C ARG A 90 -1.22 1.00 -12.87
N ILE A 91 -0.14 1.63 -12.45
CA ILE A 91 1.10 1.79 -13.23
C ILE A 91 2.23 1.10 -12.46
N TRP A 92 3.00 0.29 -13.17
CA TRP A 92 4.19 -0.35 -12.64
C TRP A 92 5.43 0.49 -12.98
N SER A 93 6.26 0.75 -11.99
CA SER A 93 7.44 1.60 -12.02
C SER A 93 8.44 1.04 -13.03
N THR A 94 8.60 -0.29 -13.03
CA THR A 94 9.42 -1.02 -14.00
C THR A 94 8.99 -0.76 -15.44
N ASP A 95 7.70 -0.87 -15.75
CA ASP A 95 7.16 -0.59 -17.09
C ASP A 95 7.25 0.89 -17.45
N TRP A 96 6.99 1.77 -16.48
CA TRP A 96 7.07 3.21 -16.65
C TRP A 96 8.47 3.68 -16.99
N PHE A 97 9.49 3.21 -16.27
CA PHE A 97 10.88 3.56 -16.55
C PHE A 97 11.43 2.85 -17.78
N TYR A 98 10.97 1.62 -18.08
CA TYR A 98 11.39 0.89 -19.28
C TYR A 98 10.83 1.49 -20.57
N ASN A 99 9.54 1.85 -20.61
CA ASN A 99 8.89 2.42 -21.78
C ASN A 99 7.83 3.47 -21.41
N PRO A 100 8.25 4.67 -20.97
CA PRO A 100 7.33 5.71 -20.49
C PRO A 100 6.36 6.17 -21.58
N ARG A 101 6.79 6.15 -22.86
CA ARG A 101 5.93 6.52 -23.99
C ARG A 101 4.76 5.58 -24.14
N ARG A 102 4.99 4.27 -24.05
CA ARG A 102 3.95 3.26 -24.16
C ARG A 102 2.95 3.38 -23.01
N GLU A 103 3.44 3.53 -21.78
CA GLU A 103 2.58 3.67 -20.61
C GLU A 103 1.81 5.00 -20.63
N THR A 104 2.43 6.09 -21.10
CA THR A 104 1.73 7.37 -21.34
C THR A 104 0.56 7.21 -22.33
N VAL A 105 0.76 6.47 -23.43
CA VAL A 105 -0.32 6.22 -24.40
C VAL A 105 -1.47 5.44 -23.76
N ARG A 106 -1.16 4.40 -22.98
CA ARG A 106 -2.17 3.59 -22.28
C ARG A 106 -2.94 4.41 -21.24
N LEU A 107 -2.23 5.18 -20.43
CA LEU A 107 -2.82 6.09 -19.44
C LEU A 107 -3.72 7.12 -20.12
N SER A 108 -3.26 7.73 -21.22
CA SER A 108 -4.06 8.72 -21.97
C SER A 108 -5.36 8.12 -22.53
N ALA A 109 -5.30 6.89 -23.05
CA ALA A 109 -6.47 6.18 -23.57
C ALA A 109 -7.47 5.85 -22.45
N PHE A 110 -6.97 5.42 -21.29
CA PHE A 110 -7.80 5.17 -20.11
C PHE A 110 -8.51 6.45 -19.63
N LEU A 111 -7.79 7.57 -19.49
CA LEU A 111 -8.38 8.84 -19.06
C LEU A 111 -9.40 9.36 -20.08
N ALA A 112 -9.14 9.22 -21.37
CA ALA A 112 -10.08 9.60 -22.43
C ALA A 112 -11.39 8.78 -22.35
N GLU A 113 -11.29 7.47 -22.15
CA GLU A 113 -12.47 6.62 -21.99
C GLU A 113 -13.23 6.94 -20.69
N ARG A 114 -12.53 7.16 -19.57
CA ARG A 114 -13.19 7.61 -18.32
C ARG A 114 -13.91 8.94 -18.50
N ARG A 115 -13.32 9.89 -19.23
CA ARG A 115 -13.96 11.19 -19.51
C ARG A 115 -15.23 11.00 -20.34
N ARG A 116 -15.17 10.14 -21.36
CA ARG A 116 -16.35 9.79 -22.16
C ARG A 116 -17.46 9.13 -21.32
N LEU A 117 -17.10 8.18 -20.45
CA LEU A 117 -18.07 7.52 -19.56
C LEU A 117 -18.67 8.50 -18.56
N SER A 118 -17.85 9.36 -17.96
CA SER A 118 -18.33 10.42 -17.07
C SER A 118 -19.34 11.33 -17.76
N LEU A 119 -19.13 11.73 -19.02
CA LEU A 119 -20.12 12.52 -19.76
C LEU A 119 -21.43 11.77 -20.02
N ALA A 120 -21.39 10.43 -20.12
CA ALA A 120 -22.56 9.59 -20.35
C ALA A 120 -23.32 9.23 -19.06
N GLU A 121 -22.63 9.19 -17.92
CA GLU A 121 -23.17 8.80 -16.60
C GLU A 121 -24.21 9.82 -16.06
N GLY A 122 -24.42 10.98 -16.70
CA GLY A 122 -25.33 12.04 -16.21
C GLY A 122 -24.81 12.68 -14.92
N PRO A 123 -25.18 13.92 -14.57
CA PRO A 123 -24.80 14.47 -13.28
C PRO A 123 -25.42 13.55 -12.20
N GLU A 124 -24.57 13.02 -11.32
CA GLU A 124 -25.08 12.57 -10.03
C GLU A 124 -25.59 13.85 -9.36
N GLU A 125 -26.89 13.92 -9.07
CA GLU A 125 -27.46 15.04 -8.31
C GLU A 125 -26.87 14.99 -6.90
N GLU A 126 -25.66 15.49 -6.72
CA GLU A 126 -25.21 15.98 -5.43
C GLU A 126 -26.04 17.22 -5.15
N ASP A 127 -27.02 17.10 -4.25
CA ASP A 127 -27.77 18.20 -3.67
C ASP A 127 -26.76 19.22 -3.11
N VAL A 128 -26.44 20.25 -3.90
CA VAL A 128 -25.64 21.38 -3.47
C VAL A 128 -26.50 22.22 -2.52
N GLN A 129 -26.54 21.84 -1.24
CA GLN A 129 -26.92 22.76 -0.17
C GLN A 129 -25.67 23.47 0.35
N ASP A 130 -25.27 24.50 -0.39
CA ASP A 130 -24.43 25.55 0.16
C ASP A 130 -25.28 26.40 1.13
N GLN A 131 -24.79 26.47 2.36
CA GLN A 131 -25.01 27.48 3.42
C GLN A 131 -25.88 27.07 4.64
N ASP A 132 -25.13 26.75 5.70
CA ASP A 132 -25.34 27.26 7.07
C ASP A 132 -26.56 26.72 7.86
N ASN A 133 -26.51 25.46 8.28
CA ASN A 133 -26.86 25.01 9.64
C ASN A 133 -26.71 23.49 9.78
N THR A 134 -25.82 23.06 10.67
CA THR A 134 -25.71 21.67 11.12
C THR A 134 -26.91 21.27 11.96
N ALA A 135 -27.80 20.45 11.41
CA ALA A 135 -28.67 19.54 12.18
C ALA A 135 -29.12 18.35 11.32
N ASP A 136 -28.42 17.24 11.52
CA ASP A 136 -28.95 15.87 11.55
C ASP A 136 -29.63 15.31 10.29
N ASP A 137 -28.83 14.74 9.38
CA ASP A 137 -29.27 13.68 8.47
C ASP A 137 -28.49 12.38 8.80
N PRO A 138 -29.15 11.34 9.32
CA PRO A 138 -28.50 10.16 9.87
C PRO A 138 -28.16 9.09 8.83
N ALA A 139 -28.44 9.24 7.53
CA ALA A 139 -28.23 8.15 6.57
C ALA A 139 -26.81 8.08 5.96
N GLY A 140 -26.18 9.23 5.64
CA GLY A 140 -24.81 9.27 5.10
C GLY A 140 -23.72 9.12 6.16
N THR A 141 -24.01 9.58 7.38
CA THR A 141 -23.11 9.52 8.54
C THR A 141 -22.85 8.09 9.00
N ILE A 142 -23.81 7.17 8.84
CA ILE A 142 -23.64 5.77 9.28
C ILE A 142 -22.66 5.03 8.37
N ALA A 143 -22.65 5.29 7.06
CA ALA A 143 -21.67 4.65 6.16
C ALA A 143 -20.25 5.16 6.42
N ALA A 144 -20.06 6.48 6.53
CA ALA A 144 -18.75 7.07 6.79
C ALA A 144 -18.23 6.69 8.19
N ALA A 145 -19.06 6.73 9.23
CA ALA A 145 -18.66 6.37 10.59
C ALA A 145 -18.38 4.87 10.76
N VAL A 146 -19.15 3.99 10.08
CA VAL A 146 -18.87 2.54 10.09
C VAL A 146 -17.61 2.23 9.29
N ILE A 147 -17.35 2.94 8.19
CA ILE A 147 -16.10 2.83 7.43
C ILE A 147 -14.93 3.37 8.26
N GLU A 148 -15.11 4.46 9.00
CA GLU A 148 -14.09 5.06 9.86
C GLU A 148 -13.80 4.16 11.07
N GLU A 149 -14.82 3.58 11.71
CA GLU A 149 -14.65 2.59 12.79
C GLU A 149 -13.97 1.31 12.29
N LEU A 150 -14.33 0.84 11.09
CA LEU A 150 -13.68 -0.31 10.45
C LEU A 150 -12.25 0.00 10.03
N ALA A 151 -12.01 1.20 9.49
CA ALA A 151 -10.69 1.66 9.07
C ALA A 151 -9.77 1.94 10.26
N GLU A 152 -10.29 2.46 11.37
CA GLU A 152 -9.56 2.67 12.62
C GLU A 152 -9.25 1.33 13.30
N ALA A 153 -10.17 0.35 13.24
CA ALA A 153 -9.89 -1.02 13.69
C ALA A 153 -8.81 -1.71 12.85
N ILE A 154 -8.80 -1.49 11.53
CA ILE A 154 -7.72 -1.97 10.64
C ILE A 154 -6.43 -1.20 10.93
N THR A 155 -6.47 0.13 11.07
CA THR A 155 -5.29 0.96 11.32
C THR A 155 -4.64 0.61 12.67
N ALA A 156 -5.43 0.33 13.70
CA ALA A 156 -4.93 -0.13 14.99
C ALA A 156 -4.28 -1.53 14.92
N SER A 157 -4.67 -2.40 13.97
CA SER A 157 -3.94 -3.65 13.70
C SER A 157 -2.69 -3.43 12.83
N THR A 158 -2.72 -2.46 11.91
CA THR A 158 -1.59 -2.17 10.99
C THR A 158 -0.31 -1.71 11.69
N ALA A 159 -0.41 -1.02 12.83
CA ALA A 159 0.78 -0.57 13.57
C ALA A 159 1.62 -1.73 14.15
N GLU A 160 1.02 -2.91 14.37
CA GLU A 160 1.73 -4.12 14.78
C GLU A 160 2.11 -5.02 13.58
N GLU A 161 1.48 -4.84 12.42
CA GLU A 161 1.53 -5.74 11.25
C GLU A 161 2.32 -5.19 10.03
N ASP A 162 2.70 -3.91 10.01
CA ASP A 162 3.52 -3.31 8.94
C ASP A 162 5.05 -3.48 9.15
N LEU A 163 5.48 -4.21 10.19
CA LEU A 163 6.89 -4.55 10.35
C LEU A 163 7.25 -5.70 9.39
N PHE A 164 8.12 -5.45 8.43
CA PHE A 164 8.75 -6.48 7.61
C PHE A 164 10.21 -6.64 8.03
N VAL A 165 10.75 -7.85 7.85
CA VAL A 165 12.14 -8.15 8.23
C VAL A 165 13.10 -7.46 7.27
N GLU A 166 13.96 -6.61 7.79
CA GLU A 166 15.08 -5.98 7.06
C GLU A 166 16.44 -6.42 7.63
N VAL A 167 17.52 -6.13 6.90
CA VAL A 167 18.89 -6.29 7.42
C VAL A 167 19.08 -5.32 8.58
N GLY A 168 19.56 -5.82 9.71
CA GLY A 168 19.67 -5.09 10.98
C GLY A 168 18.58 -5.45 11.99
N ASP A 169 17.51 -6.12 11.57
CA ASP A 169 16.42 -6.53 12.46
C ASP A 169 16.76 -7.83 13.23
N ARG A 170 16.28 -7.89 14.48
CA ARG A 170 16.29 -9.12 15.26
C ARG A 170 14.96 -9.85 15.09
N VAL A 171 15.01 -11.01 14.46
CA VAL A 171 13.84 -11.82 14.10
C VAL A 171 13.73 -13.01 15.02
N THR A 172 12.54 -13.24 15.57
CA THR A 172 12.21 -14.47 16.28
C THR A 172 11.31 -15.33 15.40
N TYR A 173 11.71 -16.57 15.19
CA TYR A 173 10.99 -17.54 14.36
C TYR A 173 10.94 -18.91 15.04
N CYS A 174 10.04 -19.78 14.60
CA CYS A 174 10.07 -21.21 14.95
C CYS A 174 9.87 -22.06 13.68
N PHE A 175 10.16 -23.36 13.76
CA PHE A 175 9.83 -24.27 12.68
C PHE A 175 8.42 -24.82 12.86
N ALA A 176 7.69 -25.05 11.76
CA ALA A 176 6.33 -25.57 11.82
C ALA A 176 6.23 -26.98 12.47
N ASP A 177 7.30 -27.77 12.37
CA ASP A 177 7.41 -29.09 13.02
C ASP A 177 7.82 -29.02 14.50
N ALA A 178 8.22 -27.85 15.00
CA ALA A 178 8.65 -27.60 16.37
C ALA A 178 8.22 -26.19 16.83
N PRO A 179 6.91 -25.96 17.08
CA PRO A 179 6.38 -24.63 17.38
C PRO A 179 6.85 -24.07 18.73
N ASP A 180 7.23 -24.93 19.68
CA ASP A 180 7.74 -24.55 20.99
C ASP A 180 9.25 -24.16 20.95
N ASP A 181 9.96 -24.52 19.88
CA ASP A 181 11.39 -24.22 19.72
C ASP A 181 11.56 -22.88 18.98
N ARG A 182 11.74 -21.82 19.77
CA ARG A 182 11.88 -20.44 19.26
C ARG A 182 13.35 -20.09 19.08
N HIS A 183 13.69 -19.63 17.89
CA HIS A 183 15.01 -19.12 17.55
C HIS A 183 14.96 -17.62 17.35
N SER A 184 15.93 -16.90 17.93
CA SER A 184 16.08 -15.45 17.72
C SER A 184 17.43 -15.16 17.07
N VAL A 185 17.40 -14.53 15.90
CA VAL A 185 18.58 -14.22 15.09
C VAL A 185 18.62 -12.74 14.72
N LEU A 186 19.81 -12.17 14.63
CA LEU A 186 20.07 -10.85 14.05
C LEU A 186 20.53 -11.05 12.61
N ILE A 187 19.83 -10.44 11.65
CA ILE A 187 20.23 -10.49 10.24
C ILE A 187 21.19 -9.34 9.96
N VAL A 188 22.34 -9.63 9.37
CA VAL A 188 23.36 -8.64 9.02
C VAL A 188 23.88 -8.88 7.60
N ASP A 189 24.43 -7.85 6.98
CA ASP A 189 25.16 -7.94 5.70
C ASP A 189 26.61 -8.47 5.88
N SER A 190 27.12 -8.44 7.11
CA SER A 190 28.44 -8.93 7.52
C SER A 190 28.51 -10.45 7.78
N GLU A 191 29.68 -10.98 8.13
CA GLU A 191 29.86 -12.41 8.39
C GLU A 191 28.95 -12.95 9.50
N SER A 192 28.47 -14.19 9.32
CA SER A 192 27.66 -14.88 10.33
C SER A 192 28.46 -15.18 11.59
N ASN A 193 27.85 -15.00 12.77
CA ASN A 193 28.39 -15.46 14.05
C ASN A 193 27.31 -16.22 14.83
N ALA A 194 27.29 -17.55 14.63
CA ALA A 194 26.31 -18.44 15.25
C ALA A 194 26.35 -18.41 16.79
N LYS A 195 27.51 -18.14 17.42
CA LYS A 195 27.62 -18.05 18.89
C LYS A 195 26.89 -16.84 19.45
N MET A 196 26.73 -15.79 18.66
CA MET A 196 26.01 -14.56 19.04
C MET A 196 24.59 -14.49 18.45
N GLY A 197 24.15 -15.53 17.73
CA GLY A 197 22.87 -15.52 17.03
C GLY A 197 22.83 -14.50 15.88
N ILE A 198 23.97 -14.22 15.25
CA ILE A 198 24.08 -13.32 14.11
C ILE A 198 24.20 -14.15 12.84
N ILE A 199 23.36 -13.87 11.83
CA ILE A 199 23.38 -14.58 10.55
C ILE A 199 23.51 -13.59 9.40
N ASN A 200 24.31 -13.97 8.41
CA ASN A 200 24.45 -13.20 7.18
C ASN A 200 23.17 -13.31 6.34
N GLU A 201 22.81 -12.22 5.66
CA GLU A 201 21.65 -12.12 4.77
C GLU A 201 21.61 -13.19 3.68
N GLN A 202 22.75 -13.71 3.23
CA GLN A 202 22.85 -14.72 2.18
C GLN A 202 22.64 -16.16 2.71
N THR A 203 22.49 -16.33 4.01
CA THR A 203 22.16 -17.65 4.57
C THR A 203 20.75 -18.07 4.15
N PRO A 204 20.50 -19.38 3.87
CA PRO A 204 19.17 -19.84 3.46
C PRO A 204 18.05 -19.45 4.44
N VAL A 205 18.36 -19.40 5.73
CA VAL A 205 17.41 -18.96 6.76
C VAL A 205 17.12 -17.47 6.64
N ALA A 206 18.16 -16.62 6.52
CA ALA A 206 17.95 -15.18 6.37
C ALA A 206 17.21 -14.84 5.07
N GLN A 207 17.52 -15.51 3.95
CA GLN A 207 16.83 -15.32 2.67
C GLN A 207 15.33 -15.61 2.75
N VAL A 208 14.91 -16.55 3.59
CA VAL A 208 13.50 -16.87 3.79
C VAL A 208 12.82 -15.87 4.72
N LEU A 209 13.55 -15.34 5.71
CA LEU A 209 13.02 -14.39 6.68
C LEU A 209 12.92 -12.96 6.14
N LEU A 210 13.87 -12.53 5.31
CA LEU A 210 13.91 -11.18 4.72
C LEU A 210 12.64 -10.88 3.93
N GLY A 211 12.03 -9.71 4.19
CA GLY A 211 10.77 -9.28 3.59
C GLY A 211 9.51 -9.98 4.10
N SER A 212 9.64 -10.91 5.07
CA SER A 212 8.49 -11.54 5.73
C SER A 212 7.96 -10.67 6.87
N SER A 213 6.67 -10.77 7.15
CA SER A 213 5.99 -10.08 8.26
C SER A 213 5.76 -11.04 9.45
N PRO A 214 5.49 -10.56 10.68
CA PRO A 214 5.02 -11.42 11.76
C PRO A 214 3.79 -12.22 11.32
N GLY A 215 3.82 -13.52 11.53
CA GLY A 215 2.77 -14.45 11.10
C GLY A 215 3.00 -15.10 9.73
N ASP A 216 3.92 -14.60 8.90
CA ASP A 216 4.23 -15.21 7.62
C ASP A 216 4.96 -16.56 7.77
N VAL A 217 4.72 -17.45 6.80
CA VAL A 217 5.32 -18.77 6.73
C VAL A 217 6.22 -18.87 5.50
N GLY A 218 7.52 -19.01 5.74
CA GLY A 218 8.53 -19.16 4.71
C GLY A 218 8.97 -20.61 4.51
N GLN A 219 9.30 -21.00 3.28
CA GLN A 219 9.77 -22.34 2.96
C GLN A 219 11.31 -22.37 2.90
N LEU A 220 11.93 -23.08 3.85
CA LEU A 220 13.37 -23.29 3.89
C LEU A 220 13.76 -24.52 3.06
N GLU A 221 14.59 -24.29 2.05
CA GLU A 221 15.23 -25.34 1.26
C GLU A 221 16.74 -25.26 1.42
N VAL A 222 17.32 -26.29 2.06
CA VAL A 222 18.77 -26.42 2.19
C VAL A 222 19.23 -27.60 1.33
N THR A 223 20.25 -27.39 0.51
CA THR A 223 20.79 -28.42 -0.38
C THR A 223 21.16 -29.68 0.40
N GLY A 224 20.47 -30.79 0.12
CA GLY A 224 20.70 -32.08 0.77
C GLY A 224 19.92 -32.33 2.07
N GLN A 225 19.02 -31.44 2.48
CA GLN A 225 18.14 -31.60 3.64
C GLN A 225 16.66 -31.61 3.24
N ARG A 226 15.79 -32.08 4.14
CA ARG A 226 14.34 -32.00 3.95
C ARG A 226 13.91 -30.54 4.05
N SER A 227 13.00 -30.12 3.15
CA SER A 227 12.38 -28.79 3.23
C SER A 227 11.60 -28.64 4.54
N ARG A 228 11.71 -27.47 5.17
CA ARG A 228 11.04 -27.14 6.44
C ARG A 228 10.35 -25.79 6.32
N GLN A 229 9.27 -25.61 7.05
CA GLN A 229 8.54 -24.34 7.10
C GLN A 229 8.98 -23.54 8.34
N LEU A 230 9.20 -22.25 8.15
CA LEU A 230 9.60 -21.28 9.16
C LEU A 230 8.45 -20.31 9.40
N HIS A 231 8.08 -20.09 10.66
CA HIS A 231 7.05 -19.13 11.04
C HIS A 231 7.70 -17.93 11.71
N VAL A 232 7.46 -16.73 11.18
CA VAL A 232 7.94 -15.49 11.82
C VAL A 232 7.02 -15.16 12.98
N LEU A 233 7.58 -15.06 14.19
CA LEU A 233 6.81 -14.79 15.41
C LEU A 233 6.87 -13.31 15.80
N LYS A 234 8.04 -12.69 15.65
CA LYS A 234 8.27 -11.31 16.09
C LYS A 234 9.46 -10.71 15.37
N ILE A 235 9.36 -9.43 15.06
CA ILE A 235 10.47 -8.63 14.55
C ILE A 235 10.75 -7.54 15.60
N GLN A 236 12.04 -7.32 15.86
CA GLN A 236 12.52 -6.27 16.74
C GLN A 236 13.53 -5.44 15.97
N ARG A 237 13.11 -4.25 15.56
CA ARG A 237 14.01 -3.24 15.02
C ARG A 237 14.86 -2.68 16.16
N ARG A 238 16.16 -2.54 15.93
CA ARG A 238 16.95 -1.66 16.81
C ARG A 238 16.43 -0.26 16.56
N ASP A 239 15.85 0.36 17.59
CA ASP A 239 15.75 1.82 17.62
C ASP A 239 17.20 2.33 17.58
N ASP A 240 17.70 2.61 16.39
CA ASP A 240 18.92 3.39 16.27
C ASP A 240 18.61 4.74 16.91
N GLU A 241 19.41 5.05 17.91
CA GLU A 241 19.38 6.27 18.67
C GLU A 241 19.18 7.46 17.71
N ARG A 242 18.07 8.19 17.90
CA ARG A 242 18.07 9.63 17.67
C ARG A 242 19.20 10.22 18.52
N SER A 243 20.39 10.28 17.95
CA SER A 243 21.59 10.91 18.49
C SER A 243 22.45 11.29 17.29
N SER A 244 22.84 12.53 17.02
CA SER A 244 22.64 13.88 17.57
C SER A 244 23.03 14.85 16.46
#